data_AF-A0A8J1KW77-F1
#
_entry.id   AF-A0A8J1KW77-F1
#
_cell.length_a   1.000
_cell.length_b   1.000
_cell.length_c   1.000
_cell.angle_alpha   90.00
_cell.angle_beta   90.00
_cell.angle_gamma   90.00
#
_symmetry.space_group_name_H-M   'P 1'
#
loop_
_entity.id
_entity.type
_entity.pdbx_description
1 polymer ?
#
loop_
_entity_poly.entity_id
_entity_poly.type
_entity_poly.pdbx_seq_one_letter_code
_entity_poly.pdbx_strand_id
1 'polypeptide(L)'
;MAEYDPPHIKLHGTEISERIMNGPAPVIKLEIWSNRFQRFIYKCLQKDPANRPFAKQLLFHRFITYNRDEGEVQYSIAEHIKKGNVFLNKKMEKLHHMHAKSAPKYRCF
;
A
#
# COMPACT_ATOMS: atom_id res chain seq x y z
N MET A 1 -2.24 -1.32 1.11
CA MET A 1 -3.10 -2.10 0.19
C MET A 1 -3.86 -3.16 0.98
N ALA A 2 -4.68 -4.00 0.34
CA ALA A 2 -5.75 -4.82 0.94
C ALA A 2 -5.50 -5.34 2.37
N GLU A 3 -4.43 -6.12 2.60
CA GLU A 3 -4.14 -6.75 3.90
C GLU A 3 -3.03 -6.04 4.70
N TYR A 4 -2.63 -4.84 4.27
CA TYR A 4 -1.47 -4.06 4.78
C TYR A 4 -0.11 -4.73 4.52
N ASP A 5 0.08 -5.97 4.97
CA ASP A 5 1.31 -6.75 4.81
C ASP A 5 1.30 -7.61 3.54
N PRO A 6 2.47 -7.92 2.96
CA PRO A 6 2.57 -8.88 1.87
C PRO A 6 2.40 -10.33 2.37
N PRO A 7 2.03 -11.26 1.48
CA PRO A 7 2.05 -12.68 1.80
C PRO A 7 3.44 -13.12 2.28
N HIS A 8 3.47 -13.99 3.30
CA HIS A 8 4.71 -14.57 3.83
C HIS A 8 5.69 -13.58 4.47
N ILE A 9 5.22 -12.43 4.99
CA ILE A 9 6.05 -11.41 5.65
C ILE A 9 6.98 -11.94 6.77
N LYS A 10 6.64 -13.09 7.39
CA LYS A 10 7.44 -13.74 8.46
C LYS A 10 8.51 -14.70 7.95
N LEU A 11 8.52 -15.04 6.66
CA LEU A 11 9.50 -15.97 6.07
C LEU A 11 10.73 -15.20 5.62
N HIS A 12 11.91 -15.83 5.69
CA HIS A 12 13.18 -15.18 5.36
C HIS A 12 14.12 -16.07 4.54
N GLY A 13 15.04 -15.45 3.81
CA GLY A 13 16.11 -16.15 3.09
C GLY A 13 15.63 -17.20 2.09
N THR A 14 16.09 -18.44 2.23
CA THR A 14 15.76 -19.54 1.32
C THR A 14 14.31 -20.01 1.46
N GLU A 15 13.75 -19.95 2.67
CA GLU A 15 12.38 -20.37 2.96
C GLU A 15 11.35 -19.54 2.19
N ILE A 16 11.54 -18.22 2.12
CA ILE A 16 10.66 -17.34 1.33
C ILE A 16 10.78 -17.63 -0.16
N SER A 17 12.01 -17.82 -0.67
CA SER A 17 12.23 -18.16 -2.08
C SER A 17 11.57 -19.49 -2.44
N GLU A 18 11.74 -20.52 -1.61
CA GLU A 18 11.13 -21.84 -1.81
C GLU A 18 9.59 -21.73 -1.79
N ARG A 19 9.03 -21.00 -0.81
CA ARG A 19 7.57 -20.84 -0.72
C ARG A 19 6.98 -20.10 -1.91
N ILE A 20 7.69 -19.10 -2.44
CA ILE A 20 7.27 -18.34 -3.63
C ILE A 20 7.42 -19.20 -4.88
N MET A 21 8.49 -19.98 -5.04
CA MET A 21 8.76 -20.77 -6.24
C MET A 21 7.91 -22.03 -6.33
N ASN A 22 7.75 -22.76 -5.22
CA ASN A 22 7.15 -24.10 -5.24
C ASN A 22 5.76 -24.14 -4.61
N GLY A 23 5.45 -23.19 -3.73
CA GLY A 23 4.15 -23.14 -3.10
C GLY A 23 3.05 -22.59 -4.01
N PRO A 24 1.77 -22.77 -3.62
CA PRO A 24 0.64 -22.22 -4.36
C PRO A 24 0.68 -20.69 -4.36
N ALA A 25 0.12 -20.10 -5.42
CA ALA A 25 -0.08 -18.66 -5.52
C ALA A 25 -0.86 -18.13 -4.29
N PRO A 26 -0.47 -16.97 -3.74
CA PRO A 26 -1.18 -16.41 -2.61
C PRO A 26 -2.60 -15.99 -3.01
N VAL A 27 -3.54 -16.15 -2.09
CA VAL A 27 -4.94 -15.77 -2.24
C VAL A 27 -5.31 -14.80 -1.12
N ILE A 28 -6.11 -13.80 -1.45
CA ILE A 28 -6.69 -12.89 -0.47
C ILE A 28 -7.66 -13.67 0.42
N LYS A 29 -7.48 -13.58 1.74
CA LYS A 29 -8.19 -14.45 2.69
C LYS A 29 -9.53 -13.90 3.15
N LEU A 30 -9.72 -12.59 3.02
CA LEU A 30 -10.87 -11.90 3.60
C LEU A 30 -12.05 -11.85 2.61
N GLU A 31 -13.21 -12.34 3.05
CA GLU A 31 -14.45 -12.32 2.26
C GLU A 31 -14.99 -10.90 2.00
N ILE A 32 -14.46 -9.90 2.71
CA ILE A 32 -14.79 -8.48 2.53
C ILE A 32 -14.48 -7.98 1.11
N TRP A 33 -13.60 -8.69 0.39
CA TRP A 33 -13.14 -8.30 -0.94
C TRP A 33 -14.06 -8.86 -2.02
N SER A 34 -14.51 -7.98 -2.92
CA SER A 34 -15.38 -8.40 -4.03
C SER A 34 -14.76 -9.50 -4.90
N ASN A 35 -15.62 -10.40 -5.41
CA ASN A 35 -15.23 -11.43 -6.39
C ASN A 35 -14.52 -10.87 -7.63
N ARG A 36 -14.76 -9.60 -7.97
CA ARG A 36 -14.09 -8.93 -9.08
C ARG A 36 -12.64 -8.61 -8.75
N PHE A 37 -12.37 -8.14 -7.54
CA PHE A 37 -11.01 -7.89 -7.07
C PHE A 37 -10.24 -9.20 -6.89
N GLN A 38 -10.85 -10.21 -6.25
CA GLN A 38 -10.22 -11.52 -6.08
C GLN A 38 -9.79 -12.15 -7.42
N ARG A 39 -10.66 -12.09 -8.45
CA ARG A 39 -10.34 -12.57 -9.81
C ARG A 39 -9.22 -11.78 -10.48
N PHE A 40 -9.14 -10.48 -10.26
CA PHE A 40 -8.05 -9.65 -10.78
C PHE A 40 -6.71 -10.09 -10.19
N ILE A 41 -6.65 -10.25 -8.86
CA ILE A 41 -5.45 -10.72 -8.15
C ILE A 41 -5.04 -12.12 -8.61
N TYR A 42 -5.99 -13.04 -8.79
CA TYR A 42 -5.73 -14.37 -9.33
C TYR A 42 -5.06 -14.33 -10.71
N LYS A 43 -5.47 -13.40 -11.59
CA LYS A 43 -4.83 -13.21 -12.91
C LYS A 43 -3.42 -12.64 -12.79
N CYS A 44 -3.18 -11.71 -11.86
CA CYS A 44 -1.85 -11.15 -11.63
C CYS A 44 -0.86 -12.19 -11.07
N LEU A 45 -1.34 -13.06 -10.19
CA LEU A 45 -0.52 -14.04 -9.47
C LEU A 45 -0.41 -15.40 -10.18
N GLN A 46 -0.60 -15.44 -11.50
CA GLN A 46 -0.36 -16.64 -12.29
C GLN A 46 1.11 -17.04 -12.21
N LYS A 47 1.35 -18.25 -11.66
CA LYS A 47 2.69 -18.79 -11.41
C LYS A 47 3.45 -19.05 -12.69
N ASP A 48 2.80 -19.68 -13.66
CA ASP A 48 3.34 -19.90 -14.99
C ASP A 48 3.39 -18.57 -15.76
N PRO A 49 4.59 -18.09 -16.14
CA PRO A 49 4.74 -16.86 -16.90
C PRO A 49 4.05 -16.90 -18.27
N ALA A 50 3.94 -18.07 -18.91
CA ALA A 50 3.29 -18.21 -20.21
C ALA A 50 1.77 -17.94 -20.13
N ASN A 51 1.17 -18.27 -18.98
CA ASN A 51 -0.24 -18.05 -18.70
C ASN A 51 -0.54 -16.69 -18.03
N ARG A 52 0.50 -15.93 -17.65
CA ARG A 52 0.35 -14.64 -16.98
C ARG A 52 -0.01 -13.55 -18.00
N PRO A 53 -1.16 -12.86 -17.85
CA PRO A 53 -1.54 -11.80 -18.77
C PRO A 53 -0.56 -10.62 -18.73
N PHE A 54 -0.34 -10.00 -19.88
CA PHE A 54 0.40 -8.75 -19.98
C PHE A 54 -0.37 -7.58 -19.36
N ALA A 55 0.34 -6.51 -18.99
CA ALA A 55 -0.26 -5.28 -18.44
C ALA A 55 -1.41 -4.76 -19.32
N LYS A 56 -1.22 -4.73 -20.65
CA LYS A 56 -2.27 -4.32 -21.61
C LYS A 56 -3.57 -5.13 -21.48
N GLN A 57 -3.47 -6.42 -21.16
CA GLN A 57 -4.64 -7.28 -20.99
C GLN A 57 -5.30 -7.07 -19.63
N LEU A 58 -4.51 -6.85 -18.58
CA LEU A 58 -4.99 -6.56 -17.23
C LEU A 58 -5.78 -5.26 -17.17
N LEU A 59 -5.41 -4.26 -17.96
CA LEU A 59 -6.14 -2.99 -18.07
C LEU A 59 -7.59 -3.16 -18.55
N PHE A 60 -7.89 -4.20 -19.32
CA PHE A 60 -9.25 -4.51 -19.77
C PHE A 60 -10.07 -5.31 -18.75
N HIS A 61 -9.47 -5.75 -17.63
CA HIS A 61 -10.20 -6.51 -16.63
C HIS A 61 -11.27 -5.66 -15.94
N ARG A 62 -12.44 -6.25 -15.65
CA ARG A 62 -13.60 -5.54 -15.06
C ARG A 62 -13.26 -4.78 -13.77
N PHE A 63 -12.28 -5.25 -13.00
CA PHE A 63 -11.81 -4.57 -11.79
C PHE A 63 -11.26 -3.17 -12.08
N ILE A 64 -10.58 -3.00 -13.20
CA ILE A 64 -9.99 -1.72 -13.63
C ILE A 64 -11.01 -0.92 -14.44
N THR A 65 -11.68 -1.55 -15.41
CA THR A 65 -12.56 -0.84 -16.37
C THR A 65 -13.88 -0.37 -15.77
N TYR A 66 -14.37 -1.03 -14.73
CA TYR A 66 -15.59 -0.62 -14.03
C TYR A 66 -15.20 0.05 -12.72
N ASN A 67 -14.67 1.26 -12.83
CA ASN A 67 -14.42 2.17 -11.72
C ASN A 67 -15.40 3.34 -11.83
N ARG A 68 -16.53 3.23 -11.11
CA ARG A 68 -17.59 4.25 -11.15
C ARG A 68 -17.35 5.42 -10.20
N ASP A 69 -16.48 5.19 -9.21
CA ASP A 69 -16.32 6.08 -8.07
C ASP A 69 -14.98 6.82 -8.14
N GLU A 70 -14.37 6.91 -9.32
CA GLU A 70 -13.03 7.48 -9.51
C GLU A 70 -12.92 8.89 -8.92
N GLY A 71 -13.91 9.75 -9.18
CA GLY A 71 -13.93 11.11 -8.63
C GLY A 71 -14.01 11.15 -7.10
N GLU A 72 -14.84 10.30 -6.50
CA GLU A 72 -14.96 10.21 -5.03
C GLU A 72 -13.68 9.67 -4.39
N VAL A 73 -13.07 8.65 -5.01
CA VAL A 73 -11.81 8.07 -4.57
C VAL A 73 -10.68 9.10 -4.68
N GLN A 74 -10.57 9.83 -5.79
CA GLN A 74 -9.59 10.90 -5.96
C GLN A 74 -9.75 12.00 -4.91
N TYR A 75 -11.00 12.42 -4.64
CA TYR A 75 -11.29 13.38 -3.58
C TYR A 75 -10.86 12.87 -2.20
N SER A 76 -11.23 11.64 -1.84
CA SER A 76 -10.86 11.02 -0.57
C SER A 76 -9.35 10.92 -0.39
N ILE A 77 -8.63 10.56 -1.45
CA ILE A 77 -7.15 10.53 -1.47
C ILE A 77 -6.58 11.93 -1.23
N ALA A 78 -7.06 12.94 -1.96
CA ALA A 78 -6.60 14.32 -1.82
C ALA A 78 -6.86 14.86 -0.40
N GLU A 79 -8.02 14.57 0.16
CA GLU A 79 -8.38 14.94 1.53
C GLU A 79 -7.45 14.27 2.56
N HIS A 80 -7.18 12.98 2.40
CA HIS A 80 -6.27 12.24 3.28
C HIS A 80 -4.85 12.81 3.24
N ILE A 81 -4.33 13.11 2.05
CA ILE A 81 -3.02 13.75 1.87
C ILE A 81 -2.97 15.12 2.57
N LYS A 82 -4.00 15.95 2.39
CA LYS A 82 -4.11 17.26 3.05
C LYS A 82 -4.08 17.11 4.57
N LYS A 83 -4.86 16.20 5.14
CA LYS A 83 -4.88 15.91 6.57
C LYS A 83 -3.51 15.46 7.08
N GLY A 84 -2.84 14.57 6.34
CA GLY A 84 -1.48 14.12 6.65
C GLY A 84 -0.47 15.27 6.71
N ASN A 85 -0.50 16.19 5.74
CA ASN A 85 0.38 17.35 5.71
C ASN A 85 0.12 18.31 6.88
N VAL A 86 -1.15 18.56 7.21
CA VAL A 86 -1.50 19.37 8.39
C VAL A 86 -0.98 18.73 9.68
N PHE A 87 -1.12 17.41 9.81
CA PHE A 87 -0.60 16.67 10.96
C PHE A 87 0.93 16.77 11.07
N LEU A 88 1.65 16.57 9.96
CA LEU A 88 3.10 16.68 9.91
C LEU A 88 3.58 18.10 10.25
N ASN A 89 2.95 19.14 9.69
CA ASN A 89 3.29 20.53 9.98
C ASN A 89 3.12 20.85 11.47
N LYS A 90 1.99 20.46 12.07
CA LYS A 90 1.77 20.60 13.52
C LYS A 90 2.81 19.86 14.35
N LYS A 91 3.27 18.70 13.88
CA LYS A 91 4.34 17.93 14.55
C LYS A 91 5.67 18.68 14.48
N MET A 92 6.01 19.26 13.34
CA MET A 92 7.22 20.08 13.16
C MET A 92 7.20 21.34 14.01
N GLU A 93 6.10 22.07 14.05
CA GLU A 93 5.93 23.24 14.92
C GLU A 93 6.17 22.90 16.40
N LYS A 94 5.63 21.77 16.86
CA LYS A 94 5.86 21.28 18.23
C LYS A 94 7.33 20.94 18.48
N LEU A 95 8.01 20.29 17.53
CA LEU A 95 9.45 19.98 17.64
C LEU A 95 10.30 21.25 17.72
N HIS A 96 10.01 22.25 16.87
CA HIS A 96 10.70 23.54 16.88
C HIS A 96 10.51 24.28 18.20
N HIS A 97 9.28 24.29 18.74
CA HIS A 97 9.00 24.90 20.04
C HIS A 97 9.72 24.23 21.20
N MET A 98 9.86 22.89 21.16
CA MET A 98 10.63 22.16 22.17
C MET A 98 12.12 22.51 22.09
N HIS A 99 12.72 22.49 20.90
CA HIS A 99 14.13 22.84 20.74
C HIS A 99 14.44 24.30 21.10
N ALA A 100 13.55 25.24 20.79
CA ALA A 100 13.70 26.64 21.17
C ALA A 100 13.70 26.85 22.71
N LYS A 101 13.01 25.99 23.46
CA LYS A 101 13.01 26.00 24.94
C LYS A 101 14.23 25.32 25.55
N SER A 102 14.90 24.44 24.82
CA SER A 102 16.09 23.72 25.26
C SER A 102 17.40 24.44 24.98
N ALA A 103 17.37 25.57 24.26
CA ALA A 103 18.58 26.33 23.94
C ALA A 103 19.22 26.91 25.22
N PRO A 104 20.47 26.54 25.55
CA PRO A 104 21.17 27.12 26.69
C PRO A 104 21.34 28.63 26.46
N LYS A 105 20.82 29.44 27.39
CA LYS A 105 21.07 30.88 27.42
C LYS A 105 22.54 31.09 27.78
N TYR A 106 23.43 31.10 26.80
CA TYR A 106 24.79 31.59 27.02
C TYR A 106 24.69 33.09 27.33
N ARG A 107 24.89 33.44 28.60
CA ARG A 107 25.16 34.81 29.02
C ARG A 107 26.54 35.17 28.50
N CYS A 108 26.61 36.04 27.51
CA CYS A 108 27.86 36.73 27.19
C CYS A 108 28.22 37.64 28.36
N PHE A 109 29.45 37.53 28.87
CA PHE A 109 30.08 38.48 29.77
C PHE A 109 30.86 39.50 28.97
#